data_AF-A0A962QX01-F1
#
_entry.id   AF-A0A962QX01-F1
#
_cell.length_a   1.000
_cell.length_b   1.000
_cell.length_c   1.000
_cell.angle_alpha   90.00
_cell.angle_beta   90.00
_cell.angle_gamma   90.00
#
_symmetry.space_group_name_H-M   'P 1'
#
loop_
_entity.id
_entity.type
_entity.pdbx_description
1 polymer ?
#
loop_
_entity_poly.entity_id
_entity_poly.type
_entity_poly.pdbx_seq_one_letter_code
_entity_poly.pdbx_strand_id
1 'polypeptide(L)'
;LGAPLNTKVKGDKFFFYLSKSSAVKLPNFFIPKPTHNEGNYIVSMGNVCRWLAEQAEGLGVEVYPGFAAAEVLYHEDGRVKGVATGDMGVSASGEHKDSYMPGMELHARYTLFAEGCRGHLGKQLISKFALDAEKDPQHYGIGIKEIWEIPPEKHDEGLVVHGLGWPLNETGTGGGAFLYHAENNQVYLGLIADLNYSNPHMSPFQEFQRWKHHPETLKYIEGGTRITYGARAITKGGLNSLPRMYFPGGLLIGCDAGTLNSVKIKGNHTAMKSGMLAAEAVVEALALGDAAPADLVSYEEKFKASWLYEELYTTRNFSGFMHKFGILLGSAMVWIDQNIFGGRLPFTLNDSKPDYAAMKPAAECKKIEYPKPDNKISFDRLSSVFLSNTNHEEDQPCHLTLLDPAIPLQRNLPIYDEPAQRYCPAGVYEIVEDAQGQRFQINAQNCVHCKTCDIKDPSQNIVWVTPEGFGGPNYPNM
;
A
#
# COMPACT_ATOMS: atom_id res chain seq x y z
N LEU A 1 -22.89 -17.28 6.99
CA LEU A 1 -21.91 -16.90 8.03
C LEU A 1 -21.88 -15.39 8.34
N GLY A 2 -22.75 -14.55 7.72
CA GLY A 2 -22.90 -13.15 8.16
C GLY A 2 -21.75 -12.20 7.77
N ALA A 3 -20.98 -12.51 6.72
CA ALA A 3 -19.86 -11.68 6.28
C ALA A 3 -20.32 -10.25 5.91
N PRO A 4 -19.56 -9.19 6.26
CA PRO A 4 -19.96 -7.79 6.11
C PRO A 4 -19.82 -7.29 4.65
N LEU A 5 -20.60 -7.89 3.74
CA LEU A 5 -20.68 -7.56 2.31
C LEU A 5 -22.08 -7.02 1.99
N ASN A 6 -22.46 -5.93 2.64
CA ASN A 6 -23.83 -5.41 2.60
C ASN A 6 -24.10 -4.48 1.41
N THR A 7 -23.09 -3.74 0.95
CA THR A 7 -23.26 -2.68 -0.05
C THR A 7 -22.87 -3.17 -1.44
N LYS A 8 -23.85 -3.64 -2.22
CA LYS A 8 -23.65 -3.94 -3.65
C LYS A 8 -23.36 -2.66 -4.44
N VAL A 9 -22.42 -2.71 -5.38
CA VAL A 9 -22.21 -1.61 -6.31
C VAL A 9 -23.42 -1.50 -7.25
N LYS A 10 -24.00 -0.30 -7.34
CA LYS A 10 -25.18 0.01 -8.18
C LYS A 10 -24.84 0.87 -9.38
N GLY A 11 -23.74 1.60 -9.34
CA GLY A 11 -23.33 2.45 -10.45
C GLY A 11 -21.87 2.91 -10.35
N ASP A 12 -21.26 3.08 -11.52
CA ASP A 12 -19.92 3.61 -11.68
C ASP A 12 -19.97 5.00 -12.33
N LYS A 13 -19.21 5.95 -11.79
CA LYS A 13 -18.92 7.24 -12.41
C LYS A 13 -17.41 7.40 -12.51
N PHE A 14 -16.94 7.78 -13.68
CA PHE A 14 -15.52 8.04 -13.89
C PHE A 14 -15.33 9.44 -14.42
N PHE A 15 -14.47 10.22 -13.78
CA PHE A 15 -14.17 11.60 -14.16
C PHE A 15 -12.73 11.74 -14.66
N PHE A 16 -12.57 12.53 -15.71
CA PHE A 16 -11.30 13.14 -16.04
C PHE A 16 -11.31 14.59 -15.55
N TYR A 17 -10.57 14.88 -14.50
CA TYR A 17 -10.44 16.21 -13.91
C TYR A 17 -9.48 17.05 -14.76
N LEU A 18 -10.02 18.07 -15.43
CA LEU A 18 -9.27 18.96 -16.32
C LEU A 18 -8.52 20.04 -15.54
N SER A 19 -9.10 20.50 -14.43
CA SER A 19 -8.54 21.54 -13.58
C SER A 19 -9.15 21.46 -12.17
N LYS A 20 -8.79 22.41 -11.30
CA LYS A 20 -9.37 22.55 -9.96
C LYS A 20 -10.90 22.71 -9.92
N SER A 21 -11.54 23.09 -11.02
CA SER A 21 -12.97 23.43 -11.06
C SER A 21 -13.75 22.80 -12.22
N SER A 22 -13.09 21.98 -13.04
CA SER A 22 -13.70 21.41 -14.25
C SER A 22 -13.31 19.94 -14.40
N ALA A 23 -14.31 19.12 -14.69
CA ALA A 23 -14.16 17.71 -14.98
C ALA A 23 -15.12 17.27 -16.08
N VAL A 24 -14.74 16.23 -16.80
CA VAL A 24 -15.59 15.56 -17.78
C VAL A 24 -15.88 14.16 -17.28
N LYS A 25 -17.17 13.81 -17.20
CA LYS A 25 -17.55 12.41 -16.97
C LYS A 25 -17.23 11.60 -18.22
N LEU A 26 -16.40 10.57 -18.09
CA LEU A 26 -16.06 9.68 -19.18
C LEU A 26 -17.24 8.73 -19.46
N PRO A 27 -17.67 8.59 -20.73
CA PRO A 27 -18.63 7.56 -21.11
C PRO A 27 -18.07 6.16 -20.83
N ASN A 28 -18.92 5.22 -20.42
CA ASN A 28 -18.50 3.88 -19.99
C ASN A 28 -17.66 3.13 -21.03
N PHE A 29 -17.89 3.34 -22.33
CA PHE A 29 -17.10 2.68 -23.37
C PHE A 29 -15.62 3.14 -23.43
N PHE A 30 -15.30 4.34 -22.96
CA PHE A 30 -13.91 4.86 -22.89
C PHE A 30 -13.15 4.34 -21.66
N ILE A 31 -13.82 3.59 -20.81
CA ILE A 31 -13.25 3.04 -19.59
C ILE A 31 -12.79 1.61 -19.89
N PRO A 32 -11.58 1.18 -19.45
CA PRO A 32 -11.14 -0.20 -19.65
C PRO A 32 -12.10 -1.20 -19.00
N LYS A 33 -12.50 -2.25 -19.73
CA LYS A 33 -13.49 -3.24 -19.28
C LYS A 33 -13.25 -3.77 -17.85
N PRO A 34 -12.02 -4.08 -17.41
CA PRO A 34 -11.79 -4.62 -16.07
C PRO A 34 -12.18 -3.68 -14.92
N THR A 35 -12.28 -2.38 -15.17
CA THR A 35 -12.56 -1.37 -14.13
C THR A 35 -14.04 -1.23 -13.79
N HIS A 36 -14.95 -1.81 -14.57
CA HIS A 36 -16.37 -1.85 -14.23
C HIS A 36 -16.62 -2.71 -12.99
N ASN A 37 -17.53 -2.26 -12.13
CA ASN A 37 -17.74 -2.86 -10.82
C ASN A 37 -19.02 -3.68 -10.68
N GLU A 38 -19.66 -4.06 -11.79
CA GLU A 38 -20.81 -4.97 -11.77
C GLU A 38 -20.49 -6.25 -11.00
N GLY A 39 -21.40 -6.66 -10.11
CA GLY A 39 -21.24 -7.84 -9.25
C GLY A 39 -20.30 -7.66 -8.04
N ASN A 40 -19.68 -6.50 -7.86
CA ASN A 40 -18.80 -6.22 -6.72
C ASN A 40 -19.55 -5.57 -5.54
N TYR A 41 -18.85 -5.47 -4.42
CA TYR A 41 -19.34 -4.86 -3.18
C TYR A 41 -18.37 -3.78 -2.70
N ILE A 42 -18.91 -2.72 -2.11
CA ILE A 42 -18.17 -1.76 -1.30
C ILE A 42 -18.12 -2.35 0.11
N VAL A 43 -16.90 -2.48 0.67
CA VAL A 43 -16.69 -3.07 1.99
C VAL A 43 -15.66 -2.29 2.78
N SER A 44 -15.79 -2.33 4.11
CA SER A 44 -14.69 -2.03 5.04
C SER A 44 -13.81 -3.28 5.15
N MET A 45 -12.54 -3.19 4.72
CA MET A 45 -11.64 -4.33 4.83
C MET A 45 -11.26 -4.62 6.28
N GLY A 46 -11.19 -3.62 7.15
CA GLY A 46 -11.05 -3.83 8.59
C GLY A 46 -12.18 -4.70 9.17
N ASN A 47 -13.43 -4.47 8.75
CA ASN A 47 -14.56 -5.29 9.19
C ASN A 47 -14.51 -6.70 8.59
N VAL A 48 -14.19 -6.84 7.30
CA VAL A 48 -14.05 -8.15 6.64
C VAL A 48 -12.92 -8.97 7.28
N CYS A 49 -11.78 -8.36 7.59
CA CYS A 49 -10.65 -9.04 8.24
C CYS A 49 -10.99 -9.49 9.68
N ARG A 50 -11.69 -8.65 10.46
CA ARG A 50 -12.17 -9.05 11.79
C ARG A 50 -13.12 -10.24 11.70
N TRP A 51 -14.08 -10.18 10.80
CA TRP A 51 -14.99 -11.31 10.55
C TRP A 51 -14.23 -12.58 10.11
N LEU A 52 -13.25 -12.47 9.20
CA LEU A 52 -12.43 -13.62 8.80
C LEU A 52 -11.63 -14.22 9.96
N ALA A 53 -11.13 -13.39 10.88
CA ALA A 53 -10.44 -13.87 12.09
C ALA A 53 -11.38 -14.69 12.97
N GLU A 54 -12.60 -14.21 13.23
CA GLU A 54 -13.63 -14.97 13.99
C GLU A 54 -13.92 -16.33 13.34
N GLN A 55 -14.00 -16.38 12.00
CA GLN A 55 -14.19 -17.63 11.28
C GLN A 55 -12.98 -18.57 11.41
N ALA A 56 -11.76 -18.03 11.39
CA ALA A 56 -10.53 -18.81 11.52
C ALA A 56 -10.40 -19.38 12.96
N GLU A 57 -10.63 -18.56 13.98
CA GLU A 57 -10.64 -18.99 15.38
C GLU A 57 -11.69 -20.08 15.64
N GLY A 58 -12.88 -19.92 15.04
CA GLY A 58 -13.94 -20.95 15.09
C GLY A 58 -13.55 -22.28 14.43
N LEU A 59 -12.52 -22.29 13.58
CA LEU A 59 -11.92 -23.49 12.98
C LEU A 59 -10.68 -24.00 13.74
N GLY A 60 -10.33 -23.37 14.86
CA GLY A 60 -9.17 -23.74 15.69
C GLY A 60 -7.85 -23.09 15.28
N VAL A 61 -7.88 -22.05 14.44
CA VAL A 61 -6.68 -21.24 14.15
C VAL A 61 -6.36 -20.37 15.36
N GLU A 62 -5.12 -20.44 15.83
CA GLU A 62 -4.62 -19.55 16.88
C GLU A 62 -4.24 -18.18 16.27
N VAL A 63 -4.96 -17.13 16.66
CA VAL A 63 -4.72 -15.76 16.20
C VAL A 63 -4.09 -14.96 17.33
N TYR A 64 -2.89 -14.42 17.08
CA TYR A 64 -2.12 -13.64 18.05
C TYR A 64 -2.04 -12.17 17.64
N PRO A 65 -3.11 -11.36 17.84
CA PRO A 65 -3.05 -9.93 17.56
C PRO A 65 -2.04 -9.24 18.47
N GLY A 66 -1.36 -8.23 17.94
CA GLY A 66 -0.38 -7.44 18.69
C GLY A 66 1.02 -8.04 18.74
N PHE A 67 1.26 -9.24 18.21
CA PHE A 67 2.59 -9.83 18.11
C PHE A 67 3.16 -9.63 16.71
N ALA A 68 4.11 -8.72 16.56
CA ALA A 68 4.79 -8.51 15.30
C ALA A 68 5.94 -9.50 15.12
N ALA A 69 5.97 -10.22 14.00
CA ALA A 69 7.16 -10.97 13.58
C ALA A 69 8.27 -9.97 13.23
N ALA A 70 9.39 -10.01 13.94
CA ALA A 70 10.50 -9.07 13.79
C ALA A 70 11.73 -9.69 13.13
N GLU A 71 11.85 -11.02 13.17
CA GLU A 71 12.99 -11.76 12.63
C GLU A 71 12.53 -13.02 11.89
N VAL A 72 13.21 -13.36 10.78
CA VAL A 72 13.09 -14.66 10.13
C VAL A 72 14.12 -15.62 10.71
N LEU A 73 13.66 -16.77 11.20
CA LEU A 73 14.53 -17.82 11.71
C LEU A 73 14.90 -18.80 10.60
N TYR A 74 16.15 -19.27 10.60
CA TYR A 74 16.65 -20.22 9.61
C TYR A 74 17.22 -21.46 10.30
N HIS A 75 17.11 -22.61 9.64
CA HIS A 75 17.91 -23.77 9.96
C HIS A 75 19.35 -23.60 9.47
N GLU A 76 20.26 -24.46 9.92
CA GLU A 76 21.67 -24.47 9.49
C GLU A 76 21.84 -24.69 7.99
N ASP A 77 20.91 -25.42 7.36
CA ASP A 77 20.87 -25.65 5.90
C ASP A 77 20.35 -24.44 5.10
N GLY A 78 19.96 -23.35 5.78
CA GLY A 78 19.49 -22.11 5.20
C GLY A 78 17.99 -22.05 4.90
N ARG A 79 17.22 -23.12 5.13
CA ARG A 79 15.75 -23.09 4.97
C ARG A 79 15.09 -22.31 6.11
N VAL A 80 13.96 -21.69 5.84
CA VAL A 80 13.18 -20.98 6.86
C VAL A 80 12.66 -21.99 7.89
N LYS A 81 12.89 -21.67 9.16
CA LYS A 81 12.47 -22.43 10.34
C LYS A 81 11.19 -21.86 10.96
N GLY A 82 10.96 -20.57 10.76
CA GLY A 82 9.93 -19.84 11.49
C GLY A 82 10.19 -18.33 11.53
N VAL A 83 9.58 -17.69 12.51
CA VAL A 83 9.80 -16.28 12.85
C VAL A 83 10.01 -16.12 14.36
N ALA A 84 10.65 -15.04 14.78
CA ALA A 84 10.60 -14.58 16.16
C ALA A 84 9.78 -13.29 16.25
N THR A 85 9.01 -13.14 17.33
CA THR A 85 8.38 -11.86 17.65
C THR A 85 9.42 -10.84 18.12
N GLY A 86 9.11 -9.55 18.04
CA GLY A 86 9.98 -8.53 18.63
C GLY A 86 10.03 -8.60 20.16
N ASP A 87 11.17 -8.20 20.73
CA ASP A 87 11.29 -7.93 22.17
C ASP A 87 10.37 -6.77 22.57
N MET A 88 9.90 -6.78 23.82
CA MET A 88 9.14 -5.68 24.42
C MET A 88 9.89 -5.12 25.62
N GLY A 89 9.69 -3.84 25.91
CA GLY A 89 10.33 -3.20 27.07
C GLY A 89 11.80 -2.89 26.83
N VAL A 90 12.16 -2.55 25.58
CA VAL A 90 13.49 -2.01 25.24
C VAL A 90 13.37 -0.50 25.15
N SER A 91 14.26 0.26 25.78
CA SER A 91 14.25 1.71 25.76
C SER A 91 14.71 2.28 24.41
N ALA A 92 14.52 3.58 24.19
CA ALA A 92 15.04 4.27 23.01
C ALA A 92 16.58 4.20 22.90
N SER A 93 17.30 4.02 24.03
CA SER A 93 18.76 3.82 24.06
C SER A 93 19.17 2.36 23.82
N GLY A 94 18.23 1.42 23.75
CA GLY A 94 18.49 -0.02 23.60
C GLY A 94 18.69 -0.76 24.93
N GLU A 95 18.42 -0.13 26.07
CA GLU A 95 18.53 -0.76 27.39
C GLU A 95 17.25 -1.54 27.73
N HIS A 96 17.40 -2.64 28.46
CA HIS A 96 16.24 -3.41 28.93
C HIS A 96 15.59 -2.68 30.11
N LYS A 97 14.30 -2.37 29.98
CA LYS A 97 13.48 -1.82 31.07
C LYS A 97 13.11 -2.91 32.06
N ASP A 98 12.54 -2.50 33.21
CA ASP A 98 11.97 -3.44 34.19
C ASP A 98 10.84 -4.31 33.60
N SER A 99 10.19 -3.84 32.53
CA SER A 99 9.16 -4.55 31.79
C SER A 99 9.69 -5.39 30.62
N TYR A 100 11.01 -5.60 30.51
CA TYR A 100 11.60 -6.32 29.38
C TYR A 100 11.05 -7.74 29.28
N MET A 101 10.62 -8.10 28.08
CA MET A 101 10.21 -9.45 27.73
C MET A 101 10.85 -9.83 26.40
N PRO A 102 11.63 -10.94 26.36
CA PRO A 102 12.21 -11.40 25.11
C PRO A 102 11.11 -11.87 24.17
N GLY A 103 11.37 -11.72 22.87
CA GLY A 103 10.53 -12.25 21.81
C GLY A 103 10.39 -13.77 21.88
N MET A 104 9.32 -14.28 21.28
CA MET A 104 9.04 -15.71 21.21
C MET A 104 9.37 -16.25 19.82
N GLU A 105 10.11 -17.35 19.75
CA GLU A 105 10.32 -18.09 18.52
C GLU A 105 9.10 -18.97 18.20
N LEU A 106 8.60 -18.87 16.96
CA LEU A 106 7.52 -19.67 16.41
C LEU A 106 8.09 -20.53 15.28
N HIS A 107 8.31 -21.83 15.56
CA HIS A 107 8.84 -22.77 14.56
C HIS A 107 7.71 -23.45 13.81
N ALA A 108 7.88 -23.60 12.50
CA ALA A 108 6.91 -24.25 11.63
C ALA A 108 7.62 -25.07 10.55
N ARG A 109 6.92 -26.08 9.99
CA ARG A 109 7.39 -26.78 8.79
C ARG A 109 7.41 -25.85 7.57
N TYR A 110 6.40 -24.97 7.47
CA TYR A 110 6.31 -23.92 6.46
C TYR A 110 5.82 -22.63 7.10
N THR A 111 6.45 -21.50 6.77
CA THR A 111 6.04 -20.17 7.19
C THR A 111 5.52 -19.38 5.99
N LEU A 112 4.30 -18.84 6.11
CA LEU A 112 3.66 -18.06 5.05
C LEU A 112 3.77 -16.57 5.40
N PHE A 113 4.41 -15.80 4.52
CA PHE A 113 4.63 -14.37 4.69
C PHE A 113 3.56 -13.60 3.93
N ALA A 114 2.77 -12.81 4.69
CA ALA A 114 1.59 -12.11 4.23
C ALA A 114 1.53 -10.68 4.79
N GLU A 115 2.67 -10.00 4.93
CA GLU A 115 2.77 -8.67 5.56
C GLU A 115 2.08 -7.56 4.73
N GLY A 116 1.65 -7.89 3.52
CA GLY A 116 1.08 -6.97 2.55
C GLY A 116 2.14 -6.11 1.87
N CYS A 117 1.72 -4.99 1.28
CA CYS A 117 2.61 -4.18 0.45
C CYS A 117 3.89 -3.75 1.19
N ARG A 118 5.05 -4.13 0.62
CA ARG A 118 6.39 -3.87 1.17
C ARG A 118 6.54 -4.43 2.59
N GLY A 119 6.34 -5.74 2.74
CA GLY A 119 6.69 -6.49 3.93
C GLY A 119 8.17 -6.32 4.27
N HIS A 120 8.48 -6.15 5.55
CA HIS A 120 9.86 -5.89 5.97
C HIS A 120 10.68 -7.17 6.10
N LEU A 121 10.03 -8.31 6.40
CA LEU A 121 10.64 -9.63 6.29
C LEU A 121 10.55 -10.13 4.85
N GLY A 122 9.44 -9.87 4.15
CA GLY A 122 9.24 -10.19 2.75
C GLY A 122 10.35 -9.64 1.85
N LYS A 123 10.74 -8.36 2.01
CA LYS A 123 11.87 -7.79 1.26
C LYS A 123 13.22 -8.45 1.59
N GLN A 124 13.42 -8.91 2.83
CA GLN A 124 14.64 -9.62 3.24
C GLN A 124 14.68 -11.02 2.62
N LEU A 125 13.55 -11.72 2.59
CA LEU A 125 13.42 -13.03 1.93
C LEU A 125 13.66 -12.94 0.43
N ILE A 126 13.08 -11.92 -0.23
CA ILE A 126 13.30 -11.65 -1.65
C ILE A 126 14.80 -11.49 -1.93
N SER A 127 15.50 -10.67 -1.14
CA SER A 127 16.94 -10.47 -1.27
C SER A 127 17.75 -11.74 -0.98
N LYS A 128 17.49 -12.42 0.15
CA LYS A 128 18.24 -13.60 0.59
C LYS A 128 18.19 -14.75 -0.42
N PHE A 129 17.01 -15.00 -0.99
CA PHE A 129 16.79 -16.12 -1.92
C PHE A 129 16.76 -15.68 -3.39
N ALA A 130 17.13 -14.42 -3.68
CA ALA A 130 17.09 -13.81 -5.01
C ALA A 130 15.77 -14.07 -5.76
N LEU A 131 14.64 -13.89 -5.06
CA LEU A 131 13.31 -14.27 -5.58
C LEU A 131 12.84 -13.38 -6.73
N ASP A 132 13.40 -12.19 -6.85
CA ASP A 132 13.13 -11.20 -7.89
C ASP A 132 14.13 -11.26 -9.06
N ALA A 133 14.96 -12.31 -9.14
CA ALA A 133 15.82 -12.54 -10.28
C ALA A 133 15.00 -12.52 -11.59
N GLU A 134 15.48 -11.74 -12.58
CA GLU A 134 14.84 -11.57 -13.89
C GLU A 134 13.42 -10.97 -13.84
N LYS A 135 13.07 -10.27 -12.76
CA LYS A 135 11.82 -9.51 -12.64
C LYS A 135 12.07 -8.02 -12.82
N ASP A 136 11.02 -7.32 -13.24
CA ASP A 136 10.99 -5.87 -13.10
C ASP A 136 10.96 -5.50 -11.61
N PRO A 137 11.52 -4.35 -11.20
CA PRO A 137 11.30 -3.86 -9.84
C PRO A 137 9.80 -3.76 -9.56
N GLN A 138 9.41 -4.05 -8.32
CA GLN A 138 8.05 -3.76 -7.88
C GLN A 138 7.81 -2.24 -7.94
N HIS A 139 6.65 -1.87 -8.47
CA HIS A 139 6.17 -0.50 -8.46
C HIS A 139 5.11 -0.33 -7.41
N TYR A 140 4.92 0.90 -6.94
CA TYR A 140 4.07 1.19 -5.82
C TYR A 140 3.28 2.48 -6.03
N GLY A 141 2.17 2.59 -5.30
CA GLY A 141 1.47 3.85 -5.08
C GLY A 141 1.25 4.07 -3.60
N ILE A 142 1.07 5.31 -3.17
CA ILE A 142 0.58 5.62 -1.83
C ILE A 142 -0.90 5.99 -1.91
N GLY A 143 -1.73 5.18 -1.27
CA GLY A 143 -3.15 5.49 -1.06
C GLY A 143 -3.34 6.23 0.25
N ILE A 144 -4.02 7.37 0.20
CA ILE A 144 -4.49 8.11 1.37
C ILE A 144 -6.00 8.05 1.36
N LYS A 145 -6.60 7.66 2.49
CA LYS A 145 -8.04 7.43 2.63
C LYS A 145 -8.57 8.18 3.85
N GLU A 146 -9.78 8.70 3.72
CA GLU A 146 -10.62 9.16 4.81
C GLU A 146 -11.99 8.46 4.73
N ILE A 147 -12.67 8.31 5.86
CA ILE A 147 -14.09 7.99 5.92
C ILE A 147 -14.83 9.20 6.44
N TRP A 148 -15.92 9.55 5.78
CA TRP A 148 -16.78 10.66 6.15
C TRP A 148 -18.20 10.17 6.32
N GLU A 149 -18.88 10.66 7.36
CA GLU A 149 -20.33 10.62 7.43
C GLU A 149 -20.87 11.87 6.74
N ILE A 150 -21.79 11.70 5.79
CA ILE A 150 -22.33 12.80 4.97
C ILE A 150 -23.83 12.98 5.16
N PRO A 151 -24.40 14.16 4.85
CA PRO A 151 -25.84 14.35 4.90
C PRO A 151 -26.59 13.30 4.05
N PRO A 152 -27.65 12.67 4.58
CA PRO A 152 -28.36 11.59 3.88
C PRO A 152 -28.85 11.96 2.48
N GLU A 153 -29.24 13.22 2.25
CA GLU A 153 -29.69 13.72 0.95
C GLU A 153 -28.58 13.81 -0.11
N LYS A 154 -27.32 13.77 0.31
CA LYS A 154 -26.13 13.74 -0.57
C LYS A 154 -25.61 12.31 -0.79
N HIS A 155 -26.21 11.31 -0.13
CA HIS A 155 -25.76 9.92 -0.15
C HIS A 155 -26.48 9.07 -1.20
N ASP A 156 -25.72 8.31 -1.99
CA ASP A 156 -26.20 7.39 -3.04
C ASP A 156 -25.58 6.00 -2.82
N GLU A 157 -26.10 5.25 -1.86
CA GLU A 157 -25.51 3.97 -1.41
C GLU A 157 -25.29 2.98 -2.57
N GLY A 158 -24.04 2.52 -2.72
CA GLY A 158 -23.62 1.63 -3.82
C GLY A 158 -23.01 2.37 -5.01
N LEU A 159 -22.97 3.72 -4.98
CA LEU A 159 -22.27 4.50 -6.00
C LEU A 159 -20.74 4.42 -5.81
N VAL A 160 -20.05 4.13 -6.91
CA VAL A 160 -18.60 4.17 -7.03
C VAL A 160 -18.20 5.33 -7.94
N VAL A 161 -17.30 6.19 -7.46
CA VAL A 161 -16.73 7.29 -8.22
C VAL A 161 -15.22 7.12 -8.29
N HIS A 162 -14.67 7.17 -9.49
CA HIS A 162 -13.24 7.25 -9.74
C HIS A 162 -12.91 8.52 -10.53
N GLY A 163 -11.66 8.96 -10.46
CA GLY A 163 -11.18 9.89 -11.46
C GLY A 163 -9.68 10.05 -11.55
N LEU A 164 -9.27 10.65 -12.66
CA LEU A 164 -7.89 10.83 -13.10
C LEU A 164 -7.67 12.29 -13.49
N GLY A 165 -6.41 12.72 -13.59
CA GLY A 165 -6.06 14.06 -14.04
C GLY A 165 -5.68 14.98 -12.89
N TRP A 166 -6.33 16.14 -12.79
CA TRP A 166 -6.11 17.08 -11.71
C TRP A 166 -6.45 16.41 -10.36
N PRO A 167 -5.60 16.55 -9.32
CA PRO A 167 -4.47 17.49 -9.26
C PRO A 167 -3.10 16.90 -9.63
N LEU A 168 -2.99 15.58 -9.78
CA LEU A 168 -1.72 14.88 -9.97
C LEU A 168 -1.05 15.19 -11.32
N ASN A 169 -1.84 15.37 -12.38
CA ASN A 169 -1.31 15.65 -13.72
C ASN A 169 -0.55 16.98 -13.83
N GLU A 170 -0.76 17.95 -12.92
CA GLU A 170 -0.02 19.21 -12.88
C GLU A 170 1.50 19.02 -12.70
N THR A 171 1.89 17.89 -12.11
CA THR A 171 3.29 17.50 -11.90
C THR A 171 3.70 16.29 -12.73
N GLY A 172 2.83 15.82 -13.63
CA GLY A 172 3.02 14.58 -14.37
C GLY A 172 2.95 13.33 -13.50
N THR A 173 2.41 13.42 -12.28
CA THR A 173 2.27 12.29 -11.37
C THR A 173 1.14 11.36 -11.83
N GLY A 174 1.42 10.05 -11.88
CA GLY A 174 0.41 9.03 -12.10
C GLY A 174 -0.45 8.79 -10.85
N GLY A 175 -1.64 8.26 -11.04
CA GLY A 175 -2.57 7.96 -9.94
C GLY A 175 -3.98 8.45 -10.22
N GLY A 176 -4.80 8.51 -9.18
CA GLY A 176 -6.21 8.87 -9.29
C GLY A 176 -6.94 8.89 -7.96
N ALA A 177 -8.15 9.43 -7.98
CA ALA A 177 -9.02 9.56 -6.83
C ALA A 177 -10.12 8.51 -6.84
N PHE A 178 -10.63 8.19 -5.66
CA PHE A 178 -11.80 7.34 -5.47
C PHE A 178 -12.73 7.91 -4.40
N LEU A 179 -14.04 7.64 -4.54
CA LEU A 179 -15.09 7.94 -3.57
C LEU A 179 -16.19 6.89 -3.69
N TYR A 180 -16.46 6.15 -2.62
CA TYR A 180 -17.43 5.05 -2.59
C TYR A 180 -18.49 5.32 -1.53
N HIS A 181 -19.76 5.29 -1.93
CA HIS A 181 -20.90 5.43 -1.01
C HIS A 181 -21.21 4.08 -0.35
N ALA A 182 -20.78 3.94 0.90
CA ALA A 182 -20.91 2.73 1.71
C ALA A 182 -22.20 2.77 2.56
N GLU A 183 -22.40 1.76 3.41
CA GLU A 183 -23.50 1.76 4.38
C GLU A 183 -23.39 2.93 5.40
N ASN A 184 -24.49 3.22 6.10
CA ASN A 184 -24.57 4.22 7.19
C ASN A 184 -24.28 5.67 6.77
N ASN A 185 -24.66 6.06 5.55
CA ASN A 185 -24.39 7.40 5.00
C ASN A 185 -22.89 7.75 5.01
N GLN A 186 -22.02 6.75 4.92
CA GLN A 186 -20.59 6.94 4.89
C GLN A 186 -20.06 6.95 3.46
N VAL A 187 -19.08 7.82 3.21
CA VAL A 187 -18.28 7.76 1.99
C VAL A 187 -16.83 7.41 2.32
N TYR A 188 -16.29 6.44 1.60
CA TYR A 188 -14.88 6.09 1.62
C TYR A 188 -14.22 6.81 0.46
N LEU A 189 -13.44 7.85 0.74
CA LEU A 189 -12.74 8.61 -0.31
C LEU A 189 -11.24 8.63 -0.09
N GLY A 190 -10.52 8.79 -1.18
CA GLY A 190 -9.07 8.85 -1.14
C GLY A 190 -8.44 9.21 -2.46
N LEU A 191 -7.12 9.36 -2.41
CA LEU A 191 -6.26 9.62 -3.56
C LEU A 191 -5.10 8.64 -3.53
N ILE A 192 -4.78 8.07 -4.69
CA ILE A 192 -3.58 7.25 -4.92
C ILE A 192 -2.63 8.07 -5.76
N ALA A 193 -1.37 8.21 -5.31
CA ALA A 193 -0.28 8.78 -6.10
C ALA A 193 0.79 7.72 -6.34
N ASP A 194 1.21 7.57 -7.60
CA ASP A 194 2.23 6.59 -7.98
C ASP A 194 3.59 7.04 -7.46
N LEU A 195 4.29 6.15 -6.75
CA LEU A 195 5.54 6.48 -6.08
C LEU A 195 6.70 6.62 -7.08
N ASN A 196 6.51 6.43 -8.38
CA ASN A 196 7.48 6.82 -9.40
C ASN A 196 7.44 8.33 -9.76
N TYR A 197 6.64 9.16 -9.08
CA TYR A 197 6.60 10.59 -9.36
C TYR A 197 7.99 11.25 -9.26
N SER A 198 8.29 12.20 -10.14
CA SER A 198 9.63 12.76 -10.25
C SER A 198 9.85 14.05 -9.46
N ASN A 199 8.80 14.82 -9.17
CA ASN A 199 8.92 16.14 -8.53
C ASN A 199 9.02 16.00 -6.99
N PRO A 200 10.16 16.34 -6.36
CA PRO A 200 10.34 16.20 -4.92
C PRO A 200 9.49 17.17 -4.07
N HIS A 201 8.89 18.20 -4.68
CA HIS A 201 7.98 19.13 -4.01
C HIS A 201 6.53 18.65 -3.98
N MET A 202 6.19 17.56 -4.67
CA MET A 202 4.85 16.96 -4.65
C MET A 202 4.59 16.25 -3.33
N SER A 203 3.47 16.58 -2.69
CA SER A 203 3.02 15.92 -1.45
C SER A 203 1.69 15.20 -1.69
N PRO A 204 1.66 13.86 -1.74
CA PRO A 204 0.43 13.10 -1.93
C PRO A 204 -0.68 13.48 -0.93
N PHE A 205 -0.30 13.79 0.31
CA PHE A 205 -1.24 14.29 1.33
C PHE A 205 -1.89 15.60 0.90
N GLN A 206 -1.10 16.59 0.49
CA GLN A 206 -1.64 17.89 0.09
C GLN A 206 -2.43 17.81 -1.21
N GLU A 207 -2.02 16.94 -2.15
CA GLU A 207 -2.79 16.61 -3.36
C GLU A 207 -4.19 16.10 -3.02
N PHE A 208 -4.28 15.16 -2.07
CA PHE A 208 -5.55 14.64 -1.58
C PHE A 208 -6.40 15.72 -0.91
N GLN A 209 -5.81 16.52 -0.02
CA GLN A 209 -6.54 17.59 0.67
C GLN A 209 -7.07 18.65 -0.30
N ARG A 210 -6.31 19.05 -1.33
CA ARG A 210 -6.79 20.01 -2.34
C ARG A 210 -7.80 19.40 -3.31
N TRP A 211 -7.68 18.12 -3.64
CA TRP A 211 -8.63 17.44 -4.52
C TRP A 211 -10.06 17.45 -3.96
N LYS A 212 -10.23 17.32 -2.64
CA LYS A 212 -11.53 17.35 -1.97
C LYS A 212 -12.36 18.61 -2.25
N HIS A 213 -11.70 19.73 -2.59
CA HIS A 213 -12.35 21.00 -2.95
C HIS A 213 -12.91 21.01 -4.38
N HIS A 214 -12.62 20.01 -5.21
CA HIS A 214 -13.16 19.96 -6.56
C HIS A 214 -14.70 19.84 -6.53
N PRO A 215 -15.47 20.59 -7.36
CA PRO A 215 -16.93 20.59 -7.31
C PRO A 215 -17.60 19.20 -7.37
N GLU A 216 -17.07 18.30 -8.20
CA GLU A 216 -17.57 16.91 -8.32
C GLU A 216 -17.37 16.05 -7.06
N THR A 217 -16.51 16.47 -6.14
CA THR A 217 -16.25 15.79 -4.86
C THR A 217 -16.91 16.54 -3.72
N LEU A 218 -16.71 17.86 -3.66
CA LEU A 218 -17.21 18.76 -2.62
C LEU A 218 -18.73 18.64 -2.43
N LYS A 219 -19.47 18.49 -3.52
CA LYS A 219 -20.94 18.33 -3.49
C LYS A 219 -21.44 17.18 -2.61
N TYR A 220 -20.63 16.13 -2.41
CA TYR A 220 -20.98 15.00 -1.55
C TYR A 220 -20.57 15.22 -0.10
N ILE A 221 -19.38 15.77 0.14
CA ILE A 221 -18.79 15.85 1.50
C ILE A 221 -19.05 17.17 2.23
N GLU A 222 -19.52 18.20 1.54
CA GLU A 222 -19.87 19.47 2.18
C GLU A 222 -21.00 19.27 3.20
N GLY A 223 -20.79 19.75 4.43
CA GLY A 223 -21.68 19.52 5.57
C GLY A 223 -21.52 18.15 6.23
N GLY A 224 -20.62 17.30 5.73
CA GLY A 224 -20.24 16.04 6.36
C GLY A 224 -19.20 16.19 7.46
N THR A 225 -18.98 15.09 8.18
CA THR A 225 -17.98 14.99 9.25
C THR A 225 -16.95 13.92 8.91
N ARG A 226 -15.66 14.28 8.95
CA ARG A 226 -14.55 13.34 8.79
C ARG A 226 -14.40 12.48 10.04
N ILE A 227 -14.45 11.16 9.88
CA ILE A 227 -14.47 10.18 10.98
C ILE A 227 -13.10 9.55 11.22
N THR A 228 -12.43 9.13 10.15
CA THR A 228 -11.10 8.49 10.25
C THR A 228 -10.22 8.85 9.07
N TYR A 229 -8.91 8.67 9.26
CA TYR A 229 -7.87 8.90 8.29
C TYR A 229 -6.86 7.74 8.33
N GLY A 230 -6.34 7.37 7.17
CA GLY A 230 -5.24 6.40 7.08
C GLY A 230 -4.53 6.46 5.75
N ALA A 231 -3.37 5.81 5.69
CA ALA A 231 -2.60 5.74 4.47
C ALA A 231 -1.83 4.42 4.38
N ARG A 232 -1.76 3.84 3.19
CA ARG A 232 -1.02 2.60 2.94
C ARG A 232 -0.44 2.61 1.53
N ALA A 233 0.81 2.18 1.40
CA ALA A 233 1.36 1.85 0.10
C ALA A 233 0.63 0.64 -0.50
N ILE A 234 0.52 0.61 -1.82
CA ILE A 234 -0.02 -0.51 -2.59
C ILE A 234 0.99 -0.94 -3.65
N THR A 235 1.08 -2.24 -3.94
CA THR A 235 1.87 -2.74 -5.06
C THR A 235 1.15 -2.46 -6.37
N LYS A 236 1.90 -2.16 -7.42
CA LYS A 236 1.39 -1.82 -8.76
C LYS A 236 2.18 -2.46 -9.90
N GLY A 237 3.28 -3.14 -9.66
CA GLY A 237 4.10 -3.77 -10.71
C GLY A 237 3.41 -4.92 -11.44
N GLY A 238 2.46 -5.59 -10.80
CA GLY A 238 1.69 -6.68 -11.41
C GLY A 238 2.57 -7.90 -11.72
N LEU A 239 2.22 -8.66 -12.76
CA LEU A 239 2.88 -9.93 -13.06
C LEU A 239 4.38 -9.79 -13.37
N ASN A 240 4.80 -8.71 -14.04
CA ASN A 240 6.20 -8.51 -14.46
C ASN A 240 7.14 -8.34 -13.25
N SER A 241 6.60 -7.78 -12.16
CA SER A 241 7.34 -7.57 -10.91
C SER A 241 7.07 -8.65 -9.86
N LEU A 242 6.30 -9.69 -10.18
CA LEU A 242 5.95 -10.72 -9.22
C LEU A 242 7.17 -11.62 -8.98
N PRO A 243 7.73 -11.67 -7.75
CA PRO A 243 8.85 -12.52 -7.44
C PRO A 243 8.43 -13.99 -7.47
N ARG A 244 9.40 -14.89 -7.47
CA ARG A 244 9.15 -16.30 -7.14
C ARG A 244 8.55 -16.36 -5.73
N MET A 245 7.36 -16.95 -5.62
CA MET A 245 6.56 -16.88 -4.38
C MET A 245 6.75 -18.08 -3.43
N TYR A 246 7.73 -18.94 -3.71
CA TYR A 246 8.10 -20.08 -2.87
C TYR A 246 9.62 -20.10 -2.65
N PHE A 247 10.03 -20.64 -1.51
CA PHE A 247 11.43 -20.82 -1.12
C PHE A 247 11.51 -21.90 -0.04
N PRO A 248 12.72 -22.37 0.33
CA PRO A 248 12.85 -23.47 1.28
C PRO A 248 12.25 -23.09 2.63
N GLY A 249 11.20 -23.79 3.03
CA GLY A 249 10.50 -23.59 4.31
C GLY A 249 9.42 -22.50 4.30
N GLY A 250 9.02 -21.93 3.15
CA GLY A 250 7.96 -20.93 3.16
C GLY A 250 7.46 -20.42 1.81
N LEU A 251 6.46 -19.53 1.90
CA LEU A 251 5.78 -18.90 0.76
C LEU A 251 5.61 -17.39 0.99
N LEU A 252 5.63 -16.60 -0.08
CA LEU A 252 5.16 -15.21 -0.10
C LEU A 252 3.77 -15.16 -0.72
N ILE A 253 2.80 -14.54 -0.05
CA ILE A 253 1.42 -14.47 -0.53
C ILE A 253 0.85 -13.04 -0.49
N GLY A 254 -0.25 -12.82 -1.22
CA GLY A 254 -0.96 -11.55 -1.27
C GLY A 254 -0.12 -10.38 -1.78
N CYS A 255 -0.39 -9.19 -1.26
CA CYS A 255 0.35 -7.98 -1.63
C CYS A 255 1.80 -7.96 -1.11
N ASP A 256 2.21 -8.92 -0.30
CA ASP A 256 3.62 -9.10 0.09
C ASP A 256 4.43 -9.59 -1.11
N ALA A 257 3.90 -10.57 -1.85
CA ALA A 257 4.40 -10.93 -3.17
C ALA A 257 4.09 -9.85 -4.23
N GLY A 258 2.92 -9.21 -4.14
CA GLY A 258 2.48 -8.15 -5.05
C GLY A 258 1.41 -8.57 -6.05
N THR A 259 0.44 -9.40 -5.61
CA THR A 259 -0.64 -9.93 -6.44
C THR A 259 -1.74 -8.92 -6.81
N LEU A 260 -1.51 -7.60 -6.73
CA LEU A 260 -2.53 -6.59 -7.00
C LEU A 260 -2.79 -6.44 -8.51
N ASN A 261 -4.06 -6.35 -8.90
CA ASN A 261 -4.45 -5.96 -10.26
C ASN A 261 -4.52 -4.42 -10.36
N SER A 262 -3.50 -3.83 -10.99
CA SER A 262 -3.32 -2.38 -11.08
C SER A 262 -4.36 -1.68 -11.95
N VAL A 263 -4.88 -2.36 -12.99
CA VAL A 263 -5.95 -1.82 -13.85
C VAL A 263 -7.22 -1.63 -13.04
N LYS A 264 -7.56 -2.62 -12.20
CA LYS A 264 -8.79 -2.61 -11.40
C LYS A 264 -8.67 -1.81 -10.10
N ILE A 265 -7.44 -1.52 -9.65
CA ILE A 265 -7.17 -1.02 -8.29
C ILE A 265 -7.72 -2.02 -7.24
N LYS A 266 -7.56 -3.33 -7.50
CA LYS A 266 -8.07 -4.40 -6.64
C LYS A 266 -6.99 -5.44 -6.34
N GLY A 267 -6.73 -5.67 -5.07
CA GLY A 267 -5.80 -6.69 -4.59
C GLY A 267 -6.37 -7.69 -3.57
N ASN A 268 -7.58 -7.44 -3.06
CA ASN A 268 -8.13 -8.27 -1.98
C ASN A 268 -8.50 -9.67 -2.47
N HIS A 269 -9.21 -9.77 -3.59
CA HIS A 269 -9.64 -11.06 -4.17
C HIS A 269 -8.44 -11.89 -4.65
N THR A 270 -7.45 -11.24 -5.25
CA THR A 270 -6.20 -11.89 -5.67
C THR A 270 -5.37 -12.34 -4.48
N ALA A 271 -5.27 -11.54 -3.43
CA ALA A 271 -4.58 -11.92 -2.20
C ALA A 271 -5.27 -13.10 -1.50
N MET A 272 -6.60 -13.07 -1.37
CA MET A 272 -7.37 -14.19 -0.83
C MET A 272 -7.13 -15.47 -1.65
N LYS A 273 -7.18 -15.39 -2.98
CA LYS A 273 -6.92 -16.56 -3.83
C LYS A 273 -5.50 -17.10 -3.67
N SER A 274 -4.50 -16.23 -3.57
CA SER A 274 -3.11 -16.65 -3.32
C SER A 274 -2.99 -17.42 -2.00
N GLY A 275 -3.67 -16.98 -0.94
CA GLY A 275 -3.71 -17.68 0.35
C GLY A 275 -4.42 -19.04 0.26
N MET A 276 -5.52 -19.14 -0.49
CA MET A 276 -6.23 -20.41 -0.71
C MET A 276 -5.33 -21.43 -1.43
N LEU A 277 -4.65 -21.01 -2.51
CA LEU A 277 -3.73 -21.87 -3.25
C LEU A 277 -2.52 -22.29 -2.41
N ALA A 278 -2.02 -21.39 -1.56
CA ALA A 278 -0.94 -21.69 -0.62
C ALA A 278 -1.37 -22.74 0.40
N ALA A 279 -2.59 -22.62 0.96
CA ALA A 279 -3.13 -23.62 1.87
C ALA A 279 -3.28 -25.00 1.21
N GLU A 280 -3.78 -25.06 -0.03
CA GLU A 280 -3.84 -26.31 -0.82
C GLU A 280 -2.45 -26.95 -0.97
N ALA A 281 -1.44 -26.16 -1.39
CA ALA A 281 -0.07 -26.65 -1.57
C ALA A 281 0.58 -27.13 -0.26
N VAL A 282 0.37 -26.39 0.85
CA VAL A 282 0.91 -26.74 2.17
C VAL A 282 0.27 -28.01 2.70
N VAL A 283 -1.05 -28.16 2.61
CA VAL A 283 -1.75 -29.36 3.10
C VAL A 283 -1.31 -30.60 2.31
N GLU A 284 -1.19 -30.50 1.00
CA GLU A 284 -0.66 -31.59 0.16
C GLU A 284 0.75 -31.99 0.58
N ALA A 285 1.63 -31.01 0.86
CA ALA A 285 2.98 -31.28 1.30
C ALA A 285 3.02 -31.90 2.71
N LEU A 286 2.23 -31.39 3.66
CA LEU A 286 2.15 -31.93 5.02
C LEU A 286 1.66 -33.39 5.04
N ALA A 287 0.78 -33.78 4.10
CA ALA A 287 0.31 -35.16 3.96
C ALA A 287 1.42 -36.15 3.60
N LEU A 288 2.57 -35.68 3.09
CA LEU A 288 3.74 -36.50 2.78
C LEU A 288 4.61 -36.81 4.01
N GLY A 289 4.30 -36.24 5.17
CA GLY A 289 5.06 -36.47 6.40
C GLY A 289 6.51 -36.01 6.26
N ASP A 290 7.46 -36.90 6.51
CA ASP A 290 8.90 -36.57 6.46
C ASP A 290 9.44 -36.49 5.02
N ALA A 291 8.67 -36.93 4.02
CA ALA A 291 8.99 -36.76 2.61
C ALA A 291 8.54 -35.39 2.05
N ALA A 292 7.97 -34.52 2.89
CA ALA A 292 7.53 -33.19 2.47
C ALA A 292 8.73 -32.36 1.95
N PRO A 293 8.65 -31.78 0.75
CA PRO A 293 9.75 -31.01 0.18
C PRO A 293 9.92 -29.67 0.88
N ALA A 294 11.15 -29.19 1.05
CA ALA A 294 11.38 -27.85 1.62
C ALA A 294 10.82 -26.74 0.72
N ASP A 295 10.95 -26.89 -0.60
CA ASP A 295 10.39 -25.98 -1.61
C ASP A 295 9.03 -26.45 -2.11
N LEU A 296 8.00 -25.61 -1.98
CA LEU A 296 6.65 -25.90 -2.45
C LEU A 296 6.44 -25.46 -3.91
N VAL A 297 7.14 -26.09 -4.85
CA VAL A 297 7.00 -25.83 -6.29
C VAL A 297 5.55 -25.97 -6.77
N SER A 298 4.79 -26.88 -6.16
CA SER A 298 3.36 -27.09 -6.44
C SER A 298 2.51 -25.83 -6.26
N TYR A 299 2.91 -24.89 -5.39
CA TYR A 299 2.22 -23.61 -5.26
C TYR A 299 2.32 -22.77 -6.54
N GLU A 300 3.47 -22.75 -7.20
CA GLU A 300 3.66 -22.03 -8.46
C GLU A 300 2.81 -22.66 -9.59
N GLU A 301 2.76 -23.98 -9.66
CA GLU A 301 1.95 -24.71 -10.64
C GLU A 301 0.46 -24.39 -10.46
N LYS A 302 -0.04 -24.46 -9.23
CA LYS A 302 -1.43 -24.10 -8.90
C LYS A 302 -1.72 -22.64 -9.20
N PHE A 303 -0.78 -21.74 -8.91
CA PHE A 303 -0.90 -20.32 -9.26
C PHE A 303 -1.03 -20.13 -10.77
N LYS A 304 -0.10 -20.66 -11.57
CA LYS A 304 -0.11 -20.58 -13.05
C LYS A 304 -1.37 -21.20 -13.67
N ALA A 305 -1.94 -22.23 -13.05
CA ALA A 305 -3.17 -22.87 -13.49
C ALA A 305 -4.46 -22.12 -13.06
N SER A 306 -4.36 -21.09 -12.22
CA SER A 306 -5.51 -20.41 -11.64
C SER A 306 -5.96 -19.17 -12.41
N TRP A 307 -7.19 -18.73 -12.15
CA TRP A 307 -7.69 -17.44 -12.65
C TRP A 307 -6.87 -16.24 -12.16
N LEU A 308 -6.17 -16.38 -11.02
CA LEU A 308 -5.32 -15.33 -10.48
C LEU A 308 -4.16 -15.04 -11.44
N TYR A 309 -3.48 -16.07 -11.96
CA TYR A 309 -2.44 -15.87 -12.96
C TYR A 309 -2.98 -15.23 -14.23
N GLU A 310 -4.10 -15.73 -14.77
CA GLU A 310 -4.72 -15.17 -15.98
C GLU A 310 -5.10 -13.70 -15.80
N GLU A 311 -5.61 -13.32 -14.63
CA GLU A 311 -5.95 -11.92 -14.34
C GLU A 311 -4.70 -11.02 -14.27
N LEU A 312 -3.62 -11.48 -13.63
CA LEU A 312 -2.37 -10.71 -13.59
C LEU A 312 -1.69 -10.67 -14.97
N TYR A 313 -1.76 -11.75 -15.74
CA TYR A 313 -1.20 -11.83 -17.09
C TYR A 313 -1.89 -10.86 -18.04
N THR A 314 -3.21 -10.83 -18.04
CA THR A 314 -4.01 -9.93 -18.89
C THR A 314 -3.84 -8.46 -18.52
N THR A 315 -3.29 -8.14 -17.34
CA THR A 315 -3.06 -6.74 -16.90
C THR A 315 -1.59 -6.36 -16.78
N ARG A 316 -0.67 -7.25 -17.18
CA ARG A 316 0.78 -7.11 -16.97
C ARG A 316 1.41 -5.86 -17.60
N ASN A 317 0.85 -5.35 -18.68
CA ASN A 317 1.42 -4.20 -19.40
C ASN A 317 0.99 -2.84 -18.84
N PHE A 318 0.07 -2.80 -17.87
CA PHE A 318 -0.53 -1.56 -17.36
C PHE A 318 0.52 -0.56 -16.87
N SER A 319 1.38 -0.97 -15.93
CA SER A 319 2.34 -0.06 -15.30
C SER A 319 3.38 0.43 -16.30
N GLY A 320 3.88 -0.46 -17.16
CA GLY A 320 4.77 -0.09 -18.26
C GLY A 320 4.15 0.97 -19.19
N PHE A 321 2.86 0.84 -19.54
CA PHE A 321 2.20 1.85 -20.38
C PHE A 321 2.05 3.19 -19.65
N MET A 322 1.58 3.17 -18.40
CA MET A 322 1.34 4.37 -17.63
C MET A 322 2.63 5.15 -17.33
N HIS A 323 3.71 4.44 -16.99
CA HIS A 323 4.98 5.05 -16.61
C HIS A 323 5.76 5.59 -17.81
N LYS A 324 5.79 4.87 -18.93
CA LYS A 324 6.59 5.25 -20.10
C LYS A 324 5.92 6.30 -20.98
N PHE A 325 4.59 6.31 -21.04
CA PHE A 325 3.84 7.17 -21.96
C PHE A 325 2.99 8.24 -21.25
N GLY A 326 3.02 8.30 -19.92
CA GLY A 326 2.25 9.25 -19.13
C GLY A 326 0.75 9.01 -19.21
N ILE A 327 -0.03 9.88 -18.56
CA ILE A 327 -1.46 9.62 -18.31
C ILE A 327 -2.30 9.50 -19.59
N LEU A 328 -2.14 10.39 -20.57
CA LEU A 328 -3.01 10.42 -21.75
C LEU A 328 -2.71 9.26 -22.71
N LEU A 329 -1.47 9.18 -23.20
CA LEU A 329 -1.08 8.13 -24.13
C LEU A 329 -1.04 6.75 -23.44
N GLY A 330 -0.58 6.68 -22.19
CA GLY A 330 -0.63 5.45 -21.39
C GLY A 330 -2.07 4.94 -21.20
N SER A 331 -3.02 5.81 -20.85
CA SER A 331 -4.45 5.40 -20.72
C SER A 331 -5.02 4.93 -22.05
N ALA A 332 -4.69 5.58 -23.17
CA ALA A 332 -5.11 5.15 -24.50
C ALA A 332 -4.56 3.76 -24.85
N MET A 333 -3.28 3.48 -24.55
CA MET A 333 -2.67 2.18 -24.78
C MET A 333 -3.27 1.09 -23.87
N VAL A 334 -3.53 1.40 -22.60
CA VAL A 334 -4.24 0.49 -21.69
C VAL A 334 -5.65 0.19 -22.21
N TRP A 335 -6.37 1.21 -22.69
CA TRP A 335 -7.69 0.99 -23.26
C TRP A 335 -7.64 0.08 -24.49
N ILE A 336 -6.68 0.27 -25.40
CA ILE A 336 -6.47 -0.60 -26.57
C ILE A 336 -6.17 -2.03 -26.12
N ASP A 337 -5.19 -2.22 -25.23
CA ASP A 337 -4.80 -3.54 -24.73
C ASP A 337 -5.98 -4.28 -24.09
N GLN A 338 -6.71 -3.62 -23.19
CA GLN A 338 -7.79 -4.24 -22.43
C GLN A 338 -9.09 -4.43 -23.23
N ASN A 339 -9.48 -3.47 -24.06
CA ASN A 339 -10.78 -3.52 -24.73
C ASN A 339 -10.74 -4.21 -26.09
N ILE A 340 -9.62 -4.11 -26.83
CA ILE A 340 -9.44 -4.69 -28.16
C ILE A 340 -8.73 -6.04 -28.07
N PHE A 341 -7.61 -6.13 -27.33
CA PHE A 341 -6.80 -7.35 -27.25
C PHE A 341 -7.10 -8.21 -26.02
N GLY A 342 -7.97 -7.76 -25.12
CA GLY A 342 -8.30 -8.49 -23.90
C GLY A 342 -7.09 -8.75 -22.99
N GLY A 343 -6.09 -7.86 -23.02
CA GLY A 343 -4.84 -8.00 -22.24
C GLY A 343 -3.81 -8.95 -22.85
N ARG A 344 -4.04 -9.43 -24.08
CA ARG A 344 -3.23 -10.47 -24.75
C ARG A 344 -2.40 -9.93 -25.90
N LEU A 345 -1.92 -8.68 -25.81
CA LEU A 345 -0.90 -8.18 -26.74
C LEU A 345 0.28 -9.17 -26.82
N PRO A 346 0.88 -9.39 -28.01
CA PRO A 346 1.88 -10.44 -28.24
C PRO A 346 3.28 -10.08 -27.70
N PHE A 347 3.36 -9.14 -26.76
CA PHE A 347 4.59 -8.71 -26.10
C PHE A 347 4.31 -8.33 -24.64
N THR A 348 5.37 -8.29 -23.85
CA THR A 348 5.36 -7.76 -22.48
C THR A 348 6.15 -6.45 -22.46
N LEU A 349 5.54 -5.40 -21.91
CA LEU A 349 6.17 -4.09 -21.75
C LEU A 349 6.79 -4.01 -20.35
N ASN A 350 8.10 -4.23 -20.27
CA ASN A 350 8.85 -4.17 -19.02
C ASN A 350 9.05 -2.72 -18.54
N ASP A 351 9.16 -2.50 -17.24
CA ASP A 351 9.58 -1.24 -16.62
C ASP A 351 10.68 -1.49 -15.59
N SER A 352 11.93 -1.21 -15.99
CA SER A 352 13.11 -1.53 -15.20
C SER A 352 13.53 -0.43 -14.23
N LYS A 353 12.82 0.71 -14.17
CA LYS A 353 13.23 1.86 -13.36
C LYS A 353 12.48 1.84 -12.02
N PRO A 354 13.14 1.57 -10.88
CA PRO A 354 12.46 1.56 -9.59
C PRO A 354 11.98 2.96 -9.18
N ASP A 355 10.90 3.00 -8.40
CA ASP A 355 10.17 4.22 -8.04
C ASP A 355 11.03 5.31 -7.38
N TYR A 356 11.95 4.94 -6.49
CA TYR A 356 12.85 5.88 -5.82
C TYR A 356 13.78 6.59 -6.81
N ALA A 357 14.24 5.88 -7.84
CA ALA A 357 15.16 6.39 -8.85
C ALA A 357 14.51 7.35 -9.86
N ALA A 358 13.18 7.52 -9.78
CA ALA A 358 12.45 8.45 -10.65
C ALA A 358 12.55 9.91 -10.21
N MET A 359 12.98 10.17 -8.97
CA MET A 359 13.06 11.52 -8.43
C MET A 359 14.14 12.36 -9.13
N LYS A 360 13.78 13.59 -9.51
CA LYS A 360 14.70 14.58 -10.07
C LYS A 360 15.21 15.53 -8.98
N PRO A 361 16.36 16.18 -9.16
CA PRO A 361 16.81 17.25 -8.28
C PRO A 361 15.73 18.34 -8.12
N ALA A 362 15.60 18.88 -6.91
CA ALA A 362 14.62 19.92 -6.59
C ALA A 362 14.79 21.18 -7.45
N ALA A 363 16.02 21.54 -7.79
CA ALA A 363 16.33 22.70 -8.64
C ALA A 363 15.76 22.58 -10.07
N GLU A 364 15.47 21.37 -10.56
CA GLU A 364 14.88 21.11 -11.88
C GLU A 364 13.34 21.04 -11.84
N CYS A 365 12.75 21.14 -10.66
CA CYS A 365 11.34 20.87 -10.44
C CYS A 365 10.59 22.12 -9.98
N LYS A 366 9.33 22.23 -10.42
CA LYS A 366 8.45 23.30 -9.99
C LYS A 366 8.08 23.10 -8.51
N LYS A 367 8.38 24.10 -7.67
CA LYS A 367 7.83 24.19 -6.31
C LYS A 367 6.32 24.37 -6.37
N ILE A 368 5.60 23.68 -5.47
CA ILE A 368 4.15 23.67 -5.43
C ILE A 368 3.70 24.41 -4.17
N GLU A 369 2.89 25.44 -4.36
CA GLU A 369 2.24 26.14 -3.27
C GLU A 369 0.90 25.47 -2.98
N TYR A 370 0.83 24.75 -1.87
CA TYR A 370 -0.40 24.11 -1.41
C TYR A 370 -1.24 25.08 -0.57
N PRO A 371 -2.57 25.17 -0.81
CA PRO A 371 -3.45 25.98 0.02
C PRO A 371 -3.41 25.54 1.49
N LYS A 372 -3.56 26.49 2.41
CA LYS A 372 -3.78 26.18 3.82
C LYS A 372 -5.10 25.41 3.99
N PRO A 373 -5.17 24.45 4.93
CA PRO A 373 -6.42 23.75 5.22
C PRO A 373 -7.48 24.71 5.76
N ASP A 374 -8.74 24.49 5.40
CA ASP A 374 -9.88 25.29 5.88
C ASP A 374 -10.51 24.70 7.17
N ASN A 375 -10.01 23.54 7.61
CA ASN A 375 -10.49 22.75 8.75
C ASN A 375 -11.97 22.37 8.64
N LYS A 376 -12.50 22.30 7.42
CA LYS A 376 -13.87 21.88 7.11
C LYS A 376 -13.88 20.79 6.06
N ILE A 377 -13.20 21.03 4.95
CA ILE A 377 -13.05 20.11 3.82
C ILE A 377 -11.62 19.59 3.76
N SER A 378 -10.64 20.47 3.95
CA SER A 378 -9.22 20.15 4.01
C SER A 378 -8.66 20.36 5.43
N PHE A 379 -7.73 19.50 5.82
CA PHE A 379 -7.17 19.46 7.17
C PHE A 379 -5.65 19.36 7.12
N ASP A 380 -5.00 19.79 8.21
CA ASP A 380 -3.58 19.59 8.39
C ASP A 380 -3.23 18.11 8.67
N ARG A 381 -1.95 17.79 8.60
CA ARG A 381 -1.47 16.42 8.74
C ARG A 381 -1.60 15.90 10.17
N LEU A 382 -1.36 16.71 11.20
CA LEU A 382 -1.38 16.28 12.59
C LEU A 382 -2.81 15.95 13.04
N SER A 383 -3.78 16.80 12.71
CA SER A 383 -5.21 16.48 12.96
C SER A 383 -5.69 15.26 12.20
N SER A 384 -5.08 14.96 11.04
CA SER A 384 -5.35 13.73 10.28
C SER A 384 -4.74 12.50 10.96
N VAL A 385 -3.49 12.58 11.41
CA VAL A 385 -2.82 11.51 12.16
C VAL A 385 -3.59 11.18 13.44
N PHE A 386 -4.12 12.17 14.15
CA PHE A 386 -4.98 11.93 15.31
C PHE A 386 -6.18 11.01 14.98
N LEU A 387 -6.83 11.20 13.81
CA LEU A 387 -7.95 10.37 13.35
C LEU A 387 -7.54 8.98 12.81
N SER A 388 -6.24 8.69 12.72
CA SER A 388 -5.75 7.33 12.50
C SER A 388 -5.66 6.51 13.78
N ASN A 389 -5.82 7.18 14.94
CA ASN A 389 -5.65 6.61 16.27
C ASN A 389 -4.32 5.86 16.40
N THR A 390 -3.28 6.36 15.73
CA THR A 390 -1.95 5.76 15.77
C THR A 390 -1.25 6.11 17.07
N ASN A 391 -0.62 5.12 17.69
CA ASN A 391 0.15 5.32 18.91
C ASN A 391 1.30 4.31 18.98
N HIS A 392 2.38 4.68 19.66
CA HIS A 392 3.53 3.82 19.93
C HIS A 392 4.00 4.11 21.36
N GLU A 393 4.60 3.12 22.03
CA GLU A 393 5.38 3.38 23.25
C GLU A 393 6.46 4.44 22.95
N GLU A 394 6.53 5.51 23.73
CA GLU A 394 7.41 6.66 23.43
C GLU A 394 8.88 6.30 23.62
N ASP A 395 9.19 5.54 24.67
CA ASP A 395 10.56 5.14 25.00
C ASP A 395 10.89 3.78 24.35
N GLN A 396 10.85 3.67 23.02
CA GLN A 396 11.25 2.45 22.31
C GLN A 396 12.27 2.76 21.21
N PRO A 397 13.05 1.77 20.74
CA PRO A 397 13.92 1.95 19.58
C PRO A 397 13.14 2.46 18.36
N CYS A 398 13.70 3.45 17.67
CA CYS A 398 13.08 4.00 16.47
C CYS A 398 13.02 2.93 15.37
N HIS A 399 11.82 2.51 14.99
CA HIS A 399 11.58 1.52 13.94
C HIS A 399 11.77 2.04 12.50
N LEU A 400 12.16 3.31 12.37
CA LEU A 400 12.50 3.98 11.12
C LEU A 400 14.00 4.26 11.13
N THR A 401 14.78 3.22 10.89
CA THR A 401 16.23 3.29 10.99
C THR A 401 16.83 3.90 9.73
N LEU A 402 18.04 4.45 9.88
CA LEU A 402 18.83 5.00 8.78
C LEU A 402 20.08 4.14 8.62
N LEU A 403 20.41 3.74 7.38
CA LEU A 403 21.69 3.08 7.10
C LEU A 403 22.87 4.03 7.38
N ASP A 404 22.70 5.30 7.06
CA ASP A 404 23.62 6.40 7.36
C ASP A 404 22.84 7.64 7.83
N PRO A 405 23.03 8.08 9.10
CA PRO A 405 22.33 9.24 9.65
C PRO A 405 22.75 10.58 9.01
N ALA A 406 23.85 10.64 8.26
CA ALA A 406 24.32 11.86 7.61
C ALA A 406 23.60 12.16 6.28
N ILE A 407 23.09 11.13 5.59
CA ILE A 407 22.47 11.26 4.25
C ILE A 407 21.33 12.28 4.19
N PRO A 408 20.39 12.36 5.16
CA PRO A 408 19.30 13.33 5.10
C PRO A 408 19.79 14.77 4.91
N LEU A 409 20.78 15.19 5.71
CA LEU A 409 21.32 16.56 5.67
C LEU A 409 22.37 16.76 4.58
N GLN A 410 23.26 15.79 4.37
CA GLN A 410 24.39 15.95 3.45
C GLN A 410 24.01 15.72 1.98
N ARG A 411 22.92 15.00 1.70
CA ARG A 411 22.53 14.60 0.34
C ARG A 411 21.06 14.92 0.03
N ASN A 412 20.12 14.40 0.82
CA ASN A 412 18.71 14.48 0.45
C ASN A 412 18.18 15.91 0.52
N LEU A 413 18.51 16.66 1.58
CA LEU A 413 18.16 18.07 1.72
C LEU A 413 18.73 18.94 0.57
N PRO A 414 20.05 18.96 0.29
CA PRO A 414 20.60 19.83 -0.76
C PRO A 414 20.17 19.45 -2.19
N ILE A 415 19.98 18.16 -2.50
CA ILE A 415 19.66 17.73 -3.88
C ILE A 415 18.15 17.69 -4.13
N TYR A 416 17.38 17.16 -3.16
CA TYR A 416 15.96 16.86 -3.32
C TYR A 416 15.06 17.67 -2.39
N ASP A 417 15.61 18.63 -1.63
CA ASP A 417 14.85 19.44 -0.66
C ASP A 417 14.11 18.57 0.37
N GLU A 418 14.80 17.51 0.84
CA GLU A 418 14.38 16.48 1.80
C GLU A 418 12.90 16.05 1.62
N PRO A 419 12.63 15.17 0.63
CA PRO A 419 11.29 14.80 0.23
C PRO A 419 10.52 13.99 1.29
N ALA A 420 11.19 13.45 2.32
CA ALA A 420 10.53 12.72 3.41
C ALA A 420 9.49 13.56 4.16
N GLN A 421 9.70 14.88 4.21
CA GLN A 421 8.77 15.84 4.79
C GLN A 421 7.42 15.93 4.03
N ARG A 422 7.38 15.42 2.79
CA ARG A 422 6.25 15.56 1.86
C ARG A 422 5.59 14.24 1.51
N TYR A 423 6.36 13.19 1.20
CA TYR A 423 5.80 11.88 0.86
C TYR A 423 5.27 11.14 2.07
N CYS A 424 5.76 11.46 3.28
CA CYS A 424 5.25 10.86 4.50
C CYS A 424 3.83 11.39 4.77
N PRO A 425 2.81 10.51 4.80
CA PRO A 425 1.44 10.92 5.03
C PRO A 425 1.17 11.29 6.49
N ALA A 426 2.15 11.12 7.38
CA ALA A 426 1.99 11.28 8.82
C ALA A 426 2.93 12.30 9.48
N GLY A 427 3.82 12.96 8.71
CA GLY A 427 4.66 14.04 9.26
C GLY A 427 5.69 13.52 10.25
N VAL A 428 6.18 12.30 9.99
CA VAL A 428 7.21 11.67 10.82
C VAL A 428 8.56 12.35 10.66
N TYR A 429 8.89 12.85 9.47
CA TYR A 429 10.20 13.40 9.18
C TYR A 429 10.13 14.92 9.07
N GLU A 430 11.04 15.61 9.74
CA GLU A 430 11.19 17.06 9.67
C GLU A 430 12.65 17.47 9.78
N ILE A 431 12.98 18.61 9.17
CA ILE A 431 14.26 19.28 9.38
C ILE A 431 14.04 20.35 10.45
N VAL A 432 14.67 20.17 11.61
CA VAL A 432 14.63 21.12 12.72
C VAL A 432 15.90 21.95 12.71
N GLU A 433 15.77 23.25 12.92
CA GLU A 433 16.90 24.16 13.10
C GLU A 433 16.77 24.83 14.47
N ASP A 434 17.80 24.64 15.30
CA ASP A 434 17.90 25.21 16.64
C ASP A 434 19.29 25.83 16.87
N ALA A 435 19.59 26.24 18.10
CA ALA A 435 20.88 26.87 18.44
C ALA A 435 22.08 25.93 18.25
N GLN A 436 21.85 24.61 18.18
CA GLN A 436 22.87 23.58 17.97
C GLN A 436 23.06 23.25 16.49
N GLY A 437 22.22 23.81 15.61
CA GLY A 437 22.31 23.70 14.16
C GLY A 437 21.08 23.00 13.57
N GLN A 438 21.24 22.55 12.33
CA GLN A 438 20.18 21.84 11.61
C GLN A 438 20.30 20.33 11.86
N ARG A 439 19.17 19.65 12.10
CA ARG A 439 19.11 18.20 12.33
C ARG A 439 17.88 17.57 11.67
N PHE A 440 18.01 16.30 11.29
CA PHE A 440 16.90 15.48 10.79
C PHE A 440 16.20 14.80 11.99
N GLN A 441 14.96 15.18 12.26
CA GLN A 441 14.15 14.63 13.35
C GLN A 441 13.20 13.56 12.80
N ILE A 442 13.12 12.44 13.53
CA ILE A 442 12.18 11.34 13.25
C ILE A 442 11.20 11.25 14.42
N ASN A 443 9.95 11.59 14.17
CA ASN A 443 8.81 11.48 15.09
C ASN A 443 8.11 10.13 14.86
N ALA A 444 8.77 9.04 15.24
CA ALA A 444 8.34 7.67 14.96
C ALA A 444 6.95 7.32 15.53
N GLN A 445 6.53 7.98 16.62
CA GLN A 445 5.22 7.80 17.25
C GLN A 445 4.05 8.12 16.30
N ASN A 446 4.25 8.98 15.30
CA ASN A 446 3.24 9.33 14.30
C ASN A 446 3.11 8.29 13.17
N CYS A 447 3.98 7.28 13.11
CA CYS A 447 4.07 6.40 11.95
C CYS A 447 2.78 5.58 11.73
N VAL A 448 2.12 5.75 10.60
CA VAL A 448 0.93 4.96 10.22
C VAL A 448 1.27 3.67 9.45
N HIS A 449 2.53 3.23 9.51
CA HIS A 449 3.04 1.98 8.92
C HIS A 449 2.77 1.84 7.41
N CYS A 450 2.65 2.98 6.71
CA CYS A 450 2.31 3.00 5.28
C CYS A 450 3.37 2.36 4.38
N LYS A 451 4.63 2.29 4.85
CA LYS A 451 5.86 1.84 4.17
C LYS A 451 6.40 2.76 3.05
N THR A 452 5.80 3.93 2.82
CA THR A 452 6.20 4.85 1.75
C THR A 452 7.65 5.32 1.84
N CYS A 453 8.16 5.60 3.04
CA CYS A 453 9.53 6.08 3.23
C CYS A 453 10.60 5.09 2.76
N ASP A 454 10.41 3.81 3.09
CA ASP A 454 11.26 2.69 2.66
C ASP A 454 11.24 2.51 1.13
N ILE A 455 10.13 2.86 0.49
CA ILE A 455 9.96 2.75 -0.97
C ILE A 455 10.52 3.97 -1.70
N LYS A 456 10.24 5.19 -1.20
CA LYS A 456 10.37 6.44 -1.97
C LYS A 456 11.60 7.27 -1.64
N ASP A 457 12.35 6.93 -0.59
CA ASP A 457 13.60 7.61 -0.30
C ASP A 457 14.58 7.49 -1.51
N PRO A 458 14.96 8.61 -2.16
CA PRO A 458 15.83 8.59 -3.34
C PRO A 458 17.23 8.03 -3.05
N SER A 459 17.62 7.95 -1.78
CA SER A 459 18.89 7.37 -1.34
C SER A 459 18.76 5.93 -0.82
N GLN A 460 17.54 5.38 -0.73
CA GLN A 460 17.27 4.06 -0.13
C GLN A 460 17.95 3.87 1.25
N ASN A 461 17.95 4.94 2.05
CA ASN A 461 18.61 5.03 3.35
C ASN A 461 17.67 4.69 4.51
N ILE A 462 16.39 5.04 4.39
CA ILE A 462 15.38 4.70 5.39
C ILE A 462 15.00 3.22 5.29
N VAL A 463 15.12 2.52 6.40
CA VAL A 463 14.70 1.12 6.55
C VAL A 463 13.55 1.08 7.57
N TRP A 464 12.38 0.65 7.11
CA TRP A 464 11.26 0.36 8.02
C TRP A 464 11.45 -1.05 8.59
N VAL A 465 11.43 -1.16 9.92
CA VAL A 465 11.28 -2.40 10.68
C VAL A 465 10.02 -2.32 11.54
N THR A 466 9.59 -3.43 12.11
CA THR A 466 8.45 -3.38 13.04
C THR A 466 8.84 -2.65 14.34
N PRO A 467 7.97 -1.75 14.87
CA PRO A 467 8.05 -1.34 16.27
C PRO A 467 7.67 -2.49 17.21
N GLU A 468 7.68 -2.21 18.52
CA GLU A 468 7.05 -3.08 19.51
C GLU A 468 5.59 -3.39 19.14
N GLY A 469 5.15 -4.58 19.54
CA GLY A 469 3.78 -5.06 19.33
C GLY A 469 2.71 -4.07 19.80
N PHE A 470 1.54 -4.08 19.16
CA PHE A 470 0.44 -3.11 19.33
C PHE A 470 0.74 -1.65 18.95
N GLY A 471 2.00 -1.28 18.67
CA GLY A 471 2.33 0.02 18.10
C GLY A 471 1.81 0.18 16.67
N GLY A 472 1.35 1.37 16.31
CA GLY A 472 0.89 1.71 14.96
C GLY A 472 -0.55 2.21 14.90
N PRO A 473 -1.12 2.28 13.68
CA PRO A 473 -2.48 2.78 13.47
C PRO A 473 -3.53 1.81 14.04
N ASN A 474 -4.55 2.35 14.71
CA ASN A 474 -5.71 1.60 15.16
C ASN A 474 -6.95 2.00 14.33
N TYR A 475 -7.04 1.43 13.13
CA TYR A 475 -8.12 1.71 12.20
C TYR A 475 -9.40 0.93 12.54
N PRO A 476 -10.53 1.59 12.88
CA PRO A 476 -11.73 0.88 13.30
C PRO A 476 -12.46 0.18 12.13
N ASN A 477 -12.63 0.88 11.01
CA ASN A 477 -13.43 0.45 9.86
C ASN A 477 -12.82 0.81 8.50
N MET A 478 -11.50 0.99 8.41
CA MET A 478 -10.80 1.36 7.16
C MET A 478 -10.70 0.26 6.11
#